data_AF-A0A1V4YV26-F1
#
_entry.id   AF-A0A1V4YV26-F1
#
_cell.length_a   1.000
_cell.length_b   1.000
_cell.length_c   1.000
_cell.angle_alpha   90.00
_cell.angle_beta   90.00
_cell.angle_gamma   90.00
#
_symmetry.space_group_name_H-M   'P 1'
#
loop_
_entity.id
_entity.type
_entity.pdbx_description
1 polymer ?
#
loop_
_entity_poly.entity_id
_entity_poly.type
_entity_poly.pdbx_seq_one_letter_code
_entity_poly.pdbx_strand_id
1 'polypeptide(L)'
;MSEESVQCSKCRLNSCVKNEPLNGPKFCPVKTRDKTRDMTLNHYLDDPDDQEIMAAAARTEIEGLTNRWTRIEDVINFAKEMRYNKLGIAVCMALITESAILTKILENRGFEVVSICCKYGSVYKEDIGLNDGNYKHDFDLIDNPQIKAIANNQTGIPLCNPVGQAFLLNNEKTDFNILLGLCVGHDALFIKHSEAPVTPLIVKDRQTLHNPAAAIYGSNFYFNRLISPETE
;
A
#
# COMPACT_ATOMS: atom_id res chain seq x y z
N MET A 1 16.35 22.05 -21.01
CA MET A 1 15.51 21.65 -19.86
C MET A 1 16.43 21.52 -18.66
N SER A 2 16.03 21.94 -17.45
CA SER A 2 16.92 21.85 -16.28
C SER A 2 17.28 20.39 -16.02
N GLU A 3 18.60 20.11 -15.97
CA GLU A 3 19.19 18.81 -15.63
C GLU A 3 19.07 18.50 -14.13
N GLU A 4 18.64 19.47 -13.31
CA GLU A 4 18.38 19.23 -11.90
C GLU A 4 17.24 18.22 -11.73
N SER A 5 17.44 17.28 -10.79
CA SER A 5 16.37 16.38 -10.33
C SER A 5 15.20 17.19 -9.78
N VAL A 6 13.98 16.72 -10.05
CA VAL A 6 12.77 17.26 -9.41
C VAL A 6 12.79 16.98 -7.89
N GLN A 7 12.41 17.95 -7.06
CA GLN A 7 12.56 17.89 -5.60
C GLN A 7 11.44 18.63 -4.83
N CYS A 8 10.18 18.22 -4.98
CA CYS A 8 9.03 18.91 -4.35
C CYS A 8 9.18 19.08 -2.82
N SER A 9 9.76 18.11 -2.11
CA SER A 9 9.98 18.15 -0.66
C SER A 9 10.92 19.27 -0.19
N LYS A 10 11.76 19.81 -1.08
CA LYS A 10 12.64 20.96 -0.82
C LYS A 10 11.98 22.31 -1.09
N CYS A 11 10.76 22.32 -1.65
CA CYS A 11 10.03 23.55 -1.95
C CYS A 11 9.58 24.27 -0.66
N ARG A 12 9.59 25.60 -0.68
CA ARG A 12 9.04 26.48 0.37
C ARG A 12 8.10 27.57 -0.18
N LEU A 13 7.87 27.59 -1.49
CA LEU A 13 7.14 28.67 -2.18
C LEU A 13 5.66 28.33 -2.43
N ASN A 14 5.35 27.04 -2.64
CA ASN A 14 4.01 26.52 -2.97
C ASN A 14 3.33 27.28 -4.12
N SER A 15 4.11 27.64 -5.14
CA SER A 15 3.62 28.40 -6.29
C SER A 15 2.55 27.67 -7.11
N CYS A 16 2.54 26.33 -7.07
CA CYS A 16 1.49 25.50 -7.67
C CYS A 16 0.10 25.76 -7.07
N VAL A 17 -0.01 25.94 -5.75
CA VAL A 17 -1.28 26.24 -5.08
C VAL A 17 -1.71 27.69 -5.30
N LYS A 18 -0.73 28.60 -5.40
CA LYS A 18 -0.97 30.04 -5.65
C LYS A 18 -1.30 30.38 -7.10
N ASN A 19 -1.27 29.39 -8.00
CA ASN A 19 -1.41 29.59 -9.45
C ASN A 19 -0.33 30.51 -10.05
N GLU A 20 0.91 30.41 -9.57
CA GLU A 20 2.07 31.20 -10.03
C GLU A 20 3.22 30.28 -10.51
N PRO A 21 3.00 29.34 -11.43
CA PRO A 21 3.93 28.22 -11.68
C PRO A 21 5.37 28.65 -12.05
N LEU A 22 5.53 29.81 -12.70
CA LEU A 22 6.84 30.36 -13.10
C LEU A 22 7.68 30.85 -11.92
N ASN A 23 7.04 31.16 -10.78
CA ASN A 23 7.70 31.58 -9.54
C ASN A 23 8.28 30.40 -8.74
N GLY A 24 8.14 29.16 -9.24
CA GLY A 24 8.73 27.98 -8.60
C GLY A 24 10.27 27.95 -8.62
N PRO A 25 10.90 27.21 -7.69
CA PRO A 25 12.35 27.00 -7.69
C PRO A 25 12.85 26.28 -8.95
N LYS A 26 14.17 26.28 -9.19
CA LYS A 26 14.80 25.69 -10.38
C LYS A 26 14.53 24.19 -10.57
N PHE A 27 14.26 23.46 -9.48
CA PHE A 27 13.89 22.03 -9.48
C PHE A 27 12.37 21.77 -9.53
N CYS A 28 11.53 22.81 -9.65
CA CYS A 28 10.08 22.64 -9.63
C CYS A 28 9.59 21.92 -10.90
N PRO A 29 8.86 20.79 -10.79
CA PRO A 29 8.38 20.07 -11.96
C PRO A 29 7.35 20.89 -12.76
N VAL A 30 6.48 21.65 -12.09
CA VAL A 30 5.49 22.51 -12.77
C VAL A 30 6.15 23.56 -13.68
N LYS A 31 7.36 24.02 -13.31
CA LYS A 31 8.15 24.99 -14.07
C LYS A 31 9.03 24.34 -15.14
N THR A 32 9.48 23.10 -14.93
CA THR A 32 10.57 22.49 -15.72
C THR A 32 10.17 21.25 -16.51
N ARG A 33 8.94 20.76 -16.35
CA ARG A 33 8.39 19.54 -16.96
C ARG A 33 7.00 19.83 -17.56
N ASP A 34 6.88 20.94 -18.29
CA ASP A 34 5.67 21.38 -18.99
C ASP A 34 5.08 20.29 -19.89
N LYS A 35 5.91 19.63 -20.70
CA LYS A 35 5.46 18.51 -21.57
C LYS A 35 4.83 17.38 -20.76
N THR A 36 5.44 16.98 -19.64
CA THR A 36 4.91 15.92 -18.77
C THR A 36 3.57 16.33 -18.18
N ARG A 37 3.45 17.58 -17.69
CA ARG A 37 2.19 18.11 -17.19
C ARG A 37 1.09 18.01 -18.26
N ASP A 38 1.36 18.49 -19.46
CA ASP A 38 0.36 18.52 -20.53
C ASP A 38 -0.03 17.09 -20.97
N MET A 39 0.95 16.19 -21.06
CA MET A 39 0.70 14.76 -21.32
C MET A 39 -0.20 14.12 -20.24
N THR A 40 0.05 14.39 -18.95
CA THR A 40 -0.77 13.82 -17.86
C THR A 40 -2.18 14.40 -17.79
N LEU A 41 -2.36 15.67 -18.18
CA LEU A 41 -3.71 16.26 -18.27
C LEU A 41 -4.51 15.61 -19.40
N ASN A 42 -3.87 15.39 -20.55
CA ASN A 42 -4.52 14.69 -21.66
C ASN A 42 -4.82 13.22 -21.32
N HIS A 43 -3.98 12.55 -20.54
CA HIS A 43 -4.24 11.19 -20.07
C HIS A 43 -5.60 11.07 -19.37
N TYR A 44 -5.93 11.97 -18.44
CA TYR A 44 -7.26 11.98 -17.80
C TYR A 44 -8.42 12.35 -18.75
N LEU A 45 -8.15 12.89 -19.94
CA LEU A 45 -9.17 13.13 -20.96
C LEU A 45 -9.32 11.94 -21.90
N ASP A 46 -8.23 11.18 -22.10
CA ASP A 46 -8.13 10.09 -23.07
C ASP A 46 -8.38 8.70 -22.43
N ASP A 47 -8.24 8.57 -21.10
CA ASP A 47 -8.44 7.35 -20.33
C ASP A 47 -9.68 7.50 -19.40
N PRO A 48 -10.85 6.98 -19.80
CA PRO A 48 -12.08 7.11 -19.02
C PRO A 48 -12.03 6.44 -17.64
N ASP A 49 -11.26 5.37 -17.47
CA ASP A 49 -11.21 4.60 -16.22
C ASP A 49 -10.43 5.40 -15.17
N ASP A 50 -9.25 5.92 -15.53
CA ASP A 50 -8.46 6.80 -14.67
C ASP A 50 -9.20 8.11 -14.37
N GLN A 51 -9.95 8.64 -15.35
CA GLN A 51 -10.79 9.82 -15.19
C GLN A 51 -11.90 9.58 -14.16
N GLU A 52 -12.58 8.43 -14.23
CA GLU A 52 -13.65 8.07 -13.30
C GLU A 52 -13.12 7.90 -11.88
N ILE A 53 -11.99 7.19 -11.72
CA ILE A 53 -11.29 7.03 -10.43
C ILE A 53 -10.93 8.41 -9.83
N MET A 54 -10.33 9.30 -10.63
CA MET A 54 -9.95 10.64 -10.15
C MET A 54 -11.18 11.48 -9.77
N ALA A 55 -12.25 11.37 -10.53
CA ALA A 55 -13.49 12.08 -10.25
C ALA A 55 -14.16 11.57 -8.96
N ALA A 56 -14.18 10.26 -8.73
CA ALA A 56 -14.66 9.66 -7.49
C ALA A 56 -13.82 10.09 -6.29
N ALA A 57 -12.49 10.07 -6.42
CA ALA A 57 -11.56 10.50 -5.37
C ALA A 57 -11.80 11.97 -4.96
N ALA A 58 -12.01 12.87 -5.93
CA ALA A 58 -12.29 14.27 -5.64
C ALA A 58 -13.63 14.47 -4.91
N ARG A 59 -14.66 13.69 -5.24
CA ARG A 59 -15.96 13.74 -4.54
C ARG A 59 -15.85 13.20 -3.12
N THR A 60 -15.21 12.03 -2.95
CA THR A 60 -15.09 11.39 -1.64
C THR A 60 -14.18 12.15 -0.70
N GLU A 61 -13.16 12.87 -1.20
CA GLU A 61 -12.31 13.76 -0.38
C GLU A 61 -13.16 14.86 0.29
N ILE A 62 -13.98 15.57 -0.49
CA ILE A 62 -14.81 16.68 0.01
C ILE A 62 -15.84 16.16 1.02
N GLU A 63 -16.52 15.08 0.70
CA GLU A 63 -17.51 14.48 1.59
C GLU A 63 -16.87 13.91 2.85
N GLY A 64 -15.71 13.27 2.73
CA GLY A 64 -14.96 12.69 3.83
C GLY A 64 -14.48 13.72 4.83
N LEU A 65 -13.99 14.87 4.35
CA LEU A 65 -13.64 16.00 5.21
C LEU A 65 -14.87 16.58 5.92
N THR A 66 -15.98 16.73 5.20
CA THR A 66 -17.23 17.28 5.74
C THR A 66 -17.81 16.38 6.82
N ASN A 67 -17.80 15.07 6.59
CA ASN A 67 -18.40 14.06 7.46
C ASN A 67 -17.42 13.43 8.45
N ARG A 68 -16.14 13.81 8.41
CA ARG A 68 -15.06 13.31 9.27
C ARG A 68 -14.87 11.80 9.20
N TRP A 69 -14.91 11.26 7.99
CA TRP A 69 -14.72 9.84 7.75
C TRP A 69 -13.34 9.37 8.21
N THR A 70 -13.31 8.19 8.81
CA THR A 70 -12.10 7.38 8.99
C THR A 70 -11.64 6.82 7.65
N ARG A 71 -10.40 6.30 7.59
CA ARG A 71 -9.88 5.68 6.37
C ARG A 71 -10.71 4.46 5.90
N ILE A 72 -11.34 3.73 6.82
CA ILE A 72 -12.24 2.61 6.46
C ILE A 72 -13.52 3.15 5.81
N GLU A 73 -14.10 4.21 6.35
CA GLU A 73 -15.28 4.87 5.77
C GLU A 73 -14.95 5.50 4.41
N ASP A 74 -13.78 6.09 4.26
CA ASP A 74 -13.28 6.61 2.99
C ASP A 74 -13.20 5.51 1.92
N VAL A 75 -12.63 4.33 2.25
CA VAL A 75 -12.62 3.16 1.35
C VAL A 75 -14.04 2.70 0.99
N ILE A 76 -14.95 2.63 1.98
CA ILE A 76 -16.35 2.23 1.75
C ILE A 76 -17.05 3.19 0.79
N ASN A 77 -16.93 4.51 1.03
CA ASN A 77 -17.63 5.50 0.24
C ASN A 77 -17.00 5.66 -1.15
N PHE A 78 -15.68 5.58 -1.28
CA PHE A 78 -15.00 5.51 -2.57
C PHE A 78 -15.45 4.30 -3.39
N ALA A 79 -15.49 3.10 -2.79
CA ALA A 79 -15.95 1.89 -3.49
C ALA A 79 -17.42 1.99 -3.93
N LYS A 80 -18.29 2.63 -3.12
CA LYS A 80 -19.69 2.92 -3.52
C LYS A 80 -19.78 3.91 -4.66
N GLU A 81 -18.98 4.96 -4.63
CA GLU A 81 -18.93 5.98 -5.68
C GLU A 81 -18.52 5.37 -7.02
N MET A 82 -17.54 4.45 -6.99
CA MET A 82 -17.09 3.65 -8.14
C MET A 82 -18.06 2.52 -8.51
N ARG A 83 -19.15 2.32 -7.75
CA ARG A 83 -20.13 1.23 -7.94
C ARG A 83 -19.50 -0.16 -7.94
N TYR A 84 -18.41 -0.33 -7.19
CA TYR A 84 -17.79 -1.62 -6.98
C TYR A 84 -18.68 -2.53 -6.15
N ASN A 85 -18.72 -3.81 -6.52
CA ASN A 85 -19.54 -4.83 -5.88
C ASN A 85 -18.68 -5.81 -5.09
N LYS A 86 -17.51 -6.18 -5.63
CA LYS A 86 -16.63 -7.19 -5.03
C LYS A 86 -15.28 -6.61 -4.64
N LEU A 87 -14.96 -6.66 -3.35
CA LEU A 87 -13.71 -6.15 -2.79
C LEU A 87 -12.78 -7.30 -2.39
N GLY A 88 -11.52 -7.19 -2.79
CA GLY A 88 -10.46 -8.11 -2.38
C GLY A 88 -9.68 -7.60 -1.17
N ILE A 89 -9.30 -8.50 -0.26
CA ILE A 89 -8.40 -8.22 0.85
C ILE A 89 -7.17 -9.12 0.73
N ALA A 90 -6.02 -8.51 0.46
CA ALA A 90 -4.73 -9.19 0.57
C ALA A 90 -4.19 -8.98 2.00
N VAL A 91 -4.27 -10.02 2.83
CA VAL A 91 -4.02 -9.92 4.27
C VAL A 91 -2.75 -10.66 4.68
N CYS A 92 -1.97 -10.03 5.56
CA CYS A 92 -0.92 -10.74 6.29
C CYS A 92 -1.52 -11.63 7.39
N MET A 93 -1.01 -12.86 7.55
CA MET A 93 -1.42 -13.78 8.63
C MET A 93 -1.46 -13.13 10.03
N ALA A 94 -0.51 -12.23 10.34
CA ALA A 94 -0.48 -11.51 11.62
C ALA A 94 -1.67 -10.56 11.86
N LEU A 95 -2.45 -10.22 10.83
CA LEU A 95 -3.64 -9.36 10.90
C LEU A 95 -4.92 -10.11 10.44
N ILE A 96 -4.94 -11.44 10.57
CA ILE A 96 -6.08 -12.23 10.08
C ILE A 96 -7.36 -11.95 10.87
N THR A 97 -7.25 -11.66 12.17
CA THR A 97 -8.39 -11.30 13.01
C THR A 97 -8.97 -9.93 12.62
N GLU A 98 -8.09 -8.95 12.39
CA GLU A 98 -8.45 -7.61 11.91
C GLU A 98 -9.09 -7.70 10.52
N SER A 99 -8.60 -8.58 9.66
CA SER A 99 -9.22 -8.84 8.36
C SER A 99 -10.63 -9.41 8.50
N ALA A 100 -10.88 -10.33 9.42
CA ALA A 100 -12.22 -10.86 9.66
C ALA A 100 -13.20 -9.76 10.11
N ILE A 101 -12.73 -8.84 10.97
CA ILE A 101 -13.51 -7.66 11.38
C ILE A 101 -13.80 -6.76 10.18
N LEU A 102 -12.78 -6.45 9.37
CA LEU A 102 -12.93 -5.63 8.18
C LEU A 102 -13.89 -6.25 7.17
N THR A 103 -13.77 -7.56 6.89
CA THR A 103 -14.69 -8.31 6.03
C THR A 103 -16.13 -8.10 6.49
N LYS A 104 -16.42 -8.31 7.78
CA LYS A 104 -17.77 -8.10 8.33
C LYS A 104 -18.25 -6.66 8.18
N ILE A 105 -17.37 -5.67 8.36
CA ILE A 105 -17.71 -4.25 8.16
C ILE A 105 -18.11 -4.01 6.70
N LEU A 106 -17.33 -4.50 5.73
CA LEU A 106 -17.58 -4.30 4.30
C LEU A 106 -18.83 -5.06 3.82
N GLU A 107 -19.03 -6.30 4.24
CA GLU A 107 -20.24 -7.09 3.92
C GLU A 107 -21.50 -6.40 4.46
N ASN A 108 -21.45 -5.84 5.68
CA ASN A 108 -22.54 -5.03 6.25
C ASN A 108 -22.77 -3.69 5.53
N ARG A 109 -21.97 -3.38 4.51
CA ARG A 109 -22.15 -2.22 3.63
C ARG A 109 -22.58 -2.62 2.22
N GLY A 110 -22.82 -3.90 1.98
CA GLY A 110 -23.39 -4.44 0.74
C GLY A 110 -22.35 -4.96 -0.25
N PHE A 111 -21.08 -5.06 0.12
CA PHE A 111 -20.04 -5.61 -0.76
C PHE A 111 -19.96 -7.13 -0.63
N GLU A 112 -19.68 -7.82 -1.74
CA GLU A 112 -19.07 -9.15 -1.72
C GLU A 112 -17.58 -8.98 -1.34
N VAL A 113 -17.06 -9.83 -0.44
CA VAL A 113 -15.68 -9.71 0.02
C VAL A 113 -14.95 -11.03 -0.14
N VAL A 114 -13.79 -10.97 -0.80
CA VAL A 114 -12.85 -12.10 -0.91
C VAL A 114 -11.58 -11.73 -0.15
N SER A 115 -11.04 -12.66 0.64
CA SER A 115 -9.78 -12.42 1.35
C SER A 115 -8.78 -13.55 1.14
N ILE A 116 -7.52 -13.20 0.85
CA ILE A 116 -6.43 -14.16 0.63
C ILE A 116 -5.31 -13.91 1.64
N CYS A 117 -4.96 -14.93 2.41
CA CYS A 117 -3.85 -14.88 3.37
C CYS A 117 -2.49 -14.95 2.67
N CYS A 118 -1.52 -14.19 3.16
CA CYS A 118 -0.18 -14.13 2.61
C CYS A 118 0.55 -15.47 2.60
N LYS A 119 0.18 -16.43 3.45
CA LYS A 119 0.79 -17.78 3.48
C LYS A 119 0.13 -18.77 2.50
N TYR A 120 -0.71 -18.28 1.59
CA TYR A 120 -1.35 -19.09 0.56
C TYR A 120 -0.33 -19.93 -0.22
N GLY A 121 -0.72 -21.17 -0.53
CA GLY A 121 0.07 -22.11 -1.32
C GLY A 121 1.14 -22.86 -0.53
N SER A 122 1.39 -22.50 0.74
CA SER A 122 2.46 -23.09 1.56
C SER A 122 3.80 -23.16 0.82
N VAL A 123 4.17 -22.06 0.15
CA VAL A 123 5.42 -21.94 -0.62
C VAL A 123 6.57 -21.71 0.33
N TYR A 124 7.69 -22.42 0.19
CA TYR A 124 8.90 -22.27 1.00
C TYR A 124 10.03 -21.58 0.21
N LYS A 125 11.13 -21.25 0.88
CA LYS A 125 12.27 -20.56 0.26
C LYS A 125 12.87 -21.38 -0.88
N GLU A 126 12.92 -22.69 -0.68
CA GLU A 126 13.49 -23.67 -1.60
C GLU A 126 12.67 -23.77 -2.89
N ASP A 127 11.34 -23.65 -2.79
CA ASP A 127 10.43 -23.71 -3.94
C ASP A 127 10.66 -22.58 -4.95
N ILE A 128 11.23 -21.47 -4.50
CA ILE A 128 11.52 -20.29 -5.35
C ILE A 128 13.02 -20.03 -5.49
N GLY A 129 13.85 -21.03 -5.18
CA GLY A 129 15.30 -20.97 -5.39
C GLY A 129 16.06 -20.09 -4.41
N LEU A 130 15.46 -19.69 -3.27
CA LEU A 130 16.12 -18.95 -2.21
C LEU A 130 16.87 -19.89 -1.24
N ASN A 131 17.83 -20.64 -1.78
CA ASN A 131 18.59 -21.66 -1.06
C ASN A 131 19.88 -21.13 -0.38
N ASP A 132 20.09 -19.80 -0.36
CA ASP A 132 21.27 -19.19 0.23
C ASP A 132 21.21 -19.20 1.77
N GLY A 133 22.30 -19.62 2.42
CA GLY A 133 22.47 -19.61 3.88
C GLY A 133 22.44 -18.22 4.52
N ASN A 134 22.50 -17.14 3.73
CA ASN A 134 22.25 -15.77 4.21
C ASN A 134 20.80 -15.53 4.63
N TYR A 135 19.85 -16.32 4.11
CA TYR A 135 18.46 -16.29 4.56
C TYR A 135 18.34 -17.18 5.79
N LYS A 136 18.62 -16.63 6.98
CA LYS A 136 18.39 -17.32 8.26
C LYS A 136 17.06 -18.09 8.22
N HIS A 137 17.04 -19.34 8.66
CA HIS A 137 15.78 -20.05 8.75
C HIS A 137 14.89 -19.26 9.70
N ASP A 138 13.61 -19.11 9.36
CA ASP A 138 12.70 -18.26 10.14
C ASP A 138 12.63 -18.73 11.61
N PHE A 139 12.98 -20.00 11.87
CA PHE A 139 13.15 -20.59 13.20
C PHE A 139 14.45 -20.20 13.93
N ASP A 140 15.54 -19.90 13.23
CA ASP A 140 16.79 -19.43 13.84
C ASP A 140 16.64 -18.03 14.46
N LEU A 141 15.61 -17.29 14.02
CA LEU A 141 15.27 -15.96 14.50
C LEU A 141 14.18 -15.96 15.58
N ILE A 142 13.49 -17.09 15.79
CA ILE A 142 12.32 -17.19 16.64
C ILE A 142 12.53 -18.31 17.65
N ASP A 143 13.04 -17.96 18.84
CA ASP A 143 12.99 -18.86 19.99
C ASP A 143 11.60 -18.84 20.65
N ASN A 144 10.58 -19.16 19.87
CA ASN A 144 9.20 -19.27 20.35
C ASN A 144 8.75 -20.75 20.32
N PRO A 145 8.57 -21.39 21.48
CA PRO A 145 8.15 -22.78 21.59
C PRO A 145 6.83 -23.08 20.88
N GLN A 146 5.91 -22.10 20.80
CA GLN A 146 4.62 -22.27 20.14
C GLN A 146 4.79 -22.40 18.62
N ILE A 147 5.68 -21.60 18.02
CA ILE A 147 5.94 -21.67 16.57
C ILE A 147 6.67 -22.99 16.24
N LYS A 148 7.61 -23.43 17.08
CA LYS A 148 8.27 -24.75 16.93
C LYS A 148 7.28 -25.92 16.99
N ALA A 149 6.25 -25.84 17.84
CA ALA A 149 5.22 -26.86 17.95
C ALA A 149 4.30 -26.94 16.71
N ILE A 150 4.00 -25.80 16.08
CA ILE A 150 3.13 -25.73 14.89
C ILE A 150 3.88 -26.18 13.62
N ALA A 151 5.21 -26.11 13.62
CA ALA A 151 6.08 -26.51 12.52
C ALA A 151 6.00 -28.01 12.17
N ASN A 152 5.52 -28.87 13.09
CA ASN A 152 5.33 -30.31 12.88
C ASN A 152 6.51 -31.02 12.18
N ASN A 153 7.74 -30.79 12.67
CA ASN A 153 9.01 -31.28 12.09
C ASN A 153 9.36 -30.81 10.67
N GLN A 154 8.64 -29.83 10.11
CA GLN A 154 9.06 -29.15 8.88
C GLN A 154 10.17 -28.13 9.16
N THR A 155 11.11 -28.03 8.23
CA THR A 155 12.35 -27.24 8.37
C THR A 155 12.16 -25.73 8.12
N GLY A 156 10.93 -25.21 8.07
CA GLY A 156 10.70 -23.80 7.76
C GLY A 156 9.25 -23.33 7.97
N ILE A 157 9.08 -22.02 8.06
CA ILE A 157 7.77 -21.36 7.98
C ILE A 157 7.53 -21.06 6.50
N PRO A 158 6.33 -21.33 5.94
CA PRO A 158 6.04 -20.94 4.56
C PRO A 158 6.30 -19.45 4.35
N LEU A 159 6.83 -19.09 3.19
CA LEU A 159 6.98 -17.70 2.75
C LEU A 159 5.63 -17.01 2.59
N CYS A 160 5.69 -15.68 2.53
CA CYS A 160 4.56 -14.92 2.03
C CYS A 160 4.55 -14.98 0.49
N ASN A 161 3.40 -15.21 -0.12
CA ASN A 161 3.20 -15.29 -1.56
C ASN A 161 2.28 -14.16 -2.07
N PRO A 162 2.78 -12.91 -2.15
CA PRO A 162 1.98 -11.76 -2.58
C PRO A 162 1.55 -11.83 -4.05
N VAL A 163 2.34 -12.47 -4.91
CA VAL A 163 1.98 -12.70 -6.32
C VAL A 163 0.79 -13.66 -6.40
N GLY A 164 0.82 -14.74 -5.62
CA GLY A 164 -0.31 -15.67 -5.49
C GLY A 164 -1.57 -14.99 -4.94
N GLN A 165 -1.43 -14.07 -3.97
CA GLN A 165 -2.56 -13.26 -3.50
C GLN A 165 -3.18 -12.42 -4.63
N ALA A 166 -2.35 -11.74 -5.42
CA ALA A 166 -2.83 -10.90 -6.51
C ALA A 166 -3.56 -11.75 -7.58
N PHE A 167 -2.95 -12.86 -8.01
CA PHE A 167 -3.53 -13.72 -9.04
C PHE A 167 -4.85 -14.36 -8.62
N LEU A 168 -4.98 -14.77 -7.35
CA LEU A 168 -6.25 -15.27 -6.85
C LEU A 168 -7.33 -14.19 -6.84
N LEU A 169 -7.00 -12.96 -6.43
CA LEU A 169 -7.97 -11.87 -6.45
C LEU A 169 -8.36 -11.46 -7.88
N ASN A 170 -7.42 -11.48 -8.83
CA ASN A 170 -7.73 -11.30 -10.26
C ASN A 170 -8.68 -12.40 -10.76
N ASN A 171 -8.43 -13.67 -10.41
CA ASN A 171 -9.30 -14.80 -10.77
C ASN A 171 -10.71 -14.68 -10.18
N GLU A 172 -10.81 -14.14 -8.97
CA GLU A 172 -12.09 -13.85 -8.30
C GLU A 172 -12.79 -12.61 -8.85
N LYS A 173 -12.12 -11.89 -9.76
CA LYS A 173 -12.61 -10.68 -10.45
C LYS A 173 -13.06 -9.61 -9.47
N THR A 174 -12.20 -9.30 -8.51
CA THR A 174 -12.44 -8.18 -7.60
C THR A 174 -12.35 -6.86 -8.36
N ASP A 175 -13.19 -5.91 -7.98
CA ASP A 175 -13.22 -4.57 -8.59
C ASP A 175 -12.17 -3.65 -7.95
N PHE A 176 -11.79 -3.92 -6.70
CA PHE A 176 -10.84 -3.13 -5.93
C PHE A 176 -10.20 -3.96 -4.82
N ASN A 177 -8.89 -3.77 -4.63
CA ASN A 177 -8.10 -4.56 -3.68
C ASN A 177 -7.56 -3.71 -2.53
N ILE A 178 -7.68 -4.25 -1.31
CA ILE A 178 -7.25 -3.62 -0.06
C ILE A 178 -6.06 -4.39 0.50
N LEU A 179 -4.95 -3.70 0.78
CA LEU A 179 -3.80 -4.30 1.46
C LEU A 179 -3.93 -4.14 2.97
N LEU A 180 -3.83 -5.27 3.67
CA LEU A 180 -3.90 -5.32 5.12
C LEU A 180 -2.60 -5.88 5.70
N GLY A 181 -1.64 -4.98 5.88
CA GLY A 181 -0.38 -5.22 6.59
C GLY A 181 0.57 -6.17 5.90
N LEU A 182 0.71 -6.13 4.57
CA LEU A 182 1.84 -6.81 3.93
C LEU A 182 3.15 -6.07 4.25
N CYS A 183 4.28 -6.74 4.05
CA CYS A 183 5.59 -6.10 4.21
C CYS A 183 5.92 -5.28 2.96
N VAL A 184 6.85 -4.33 3.05
CA VAL A 184 7.24 -3.42 1.94
C VAL A 184 7.43 -4.12 0.59
N GLY A 185 8.27 -5.17 0.53
CA GLY A 185 8.50 -5.91 -0.72
C GLY A 185 7.27 -6.71 -1.19
N HIS A 186 6.41 -7.13 -0.26
CA HIS A 186 5.19 -7.85 -0.58
C HIS A 186 4.08 -6.91 -1.09
N ASP A 187 3.94 -5.70 -0.52
CA ASP A 187 3.05 -4.66 -1.06
C ASP A 187 3.42 -4.35 -2.51
N ALA A 188 4.70 -4.10 -2.77
CA ALA A 188 5.19 -3.78 -4.12
C ALA A 188 4.90 -4.89 -5.14
N LEU A 189 5.14 -6.16 -4.77
CA LEU A 189 4.84 -7.29 -5.65
C LEU A 189 3.34 -7.47 -5.86
N PHE A 190 2.52 -7.34 -4.82
CA PHE A 190 1.07 -7.43 -4.98
C PHE A 190 0.56 -6.34 -5.93
N ILE A 191 0.91 -5.07 -5.68
CA ILE A 191 0.44 -3.92 -6.48
C ILE A 191 0.86 -4.09 -7.93
N LYS A 192 2.09 -4.56 -8.19
CA LYS A 192 2.60 -4.81 -9.54
C LYS A 192 1.77 -5.85 -10.32
N HIS A 193 1.18 -6.82 -9.63
CA HIS A 193 0.50 -7.96 -10.25
C HIS A 193 -1.03 -7.94 -10.11
N SER A 194 -1.59 -6.94 -9.41
CA SER A 194 -3.03 -6.72 -9.31
C SER A 194 -3.56 -6.13 -10.61
N GLU A 195 -4.65 -6.69 -11.14
CA GLU A 195 -5.37 -6.11 -12.27
C GLU A 195 -6.33 -5.00 -11.81
N ALA A 196 -6.99 -5.19 -10.66
CA ALA A 196 -7.82 -4.17 -10.04
C ALA A 196 -6.97 -3.09 -9.35
N PRO A 197 -7.46 -1.84 -9.24
CA PRO A 197 -6.80 -0.81 -8.46
C PRO A 197 -6.64 -1.22 -6.99
N VAL A 198 -5.56 -0.74 -6.36
CA VAL A 198 -5.15 -1.18 -5.03
C VAL A 198 -5.01 -0.01 -4.08
N THR A 199 -5.47 -0.17 -2.84
CA THR A 199 -5.18 0.77 -1.76
C THR A 199 -4.61 0.07 -0.52
N PRO A 200 -3.49 0.56 0.04
CA PRO A 200 -3.08 0.16 1.37
C PRO A 200 -4.02 0.75 2.42
N LEU A 201 -4.63 -0.10 3.25
CA LEU A 201 -5.42 0.33 4.41
C LEU A 201 -4.57 0.31 5.69
N ILE A 202 -3.81 -0.76 5.89
CA ILE A 202 -2.85 -0.88 6.99
C ILE A 202 -1.48 -1.15 6.40
N VAL A 203 -0.55 -0.20 6.53
CA VAL A 203 0.86 -0.41 6.17
C VAL A 203 1.55 -1.10 7.34
N LYS A 204 2.30 -2.18 7.09
CA LYS A 204 2.94 -2.91 8.19
C LYS A 204 4.08 -2.11 8.80
N ASP A 205 3.89 -1.74 10.07
CA ASP A 205 4.94 -1.31 10.96
C ASP A 205 4.74 -1.99 12.31
N ARG A 206 5.68 -2.87 12.70
CA ARG A 206 5.59 -3.63 13.94
C ARG A 206 5.91 -2.78 15.17
N GLN A 207 6.72 -1.74 15.00
CA GLN A 207 7.21 -0.92 16.10
C GLN A 207 6.22 0.18 16.47
N THR A 208 5.53 0.74 15.48
CA THR A 208 4.62 1.88 15.67
C THR A 208 3.13 1.47 15.61
N LEU A 209 2.83 0.18 15.75
CA LEU A 209 1.46 -0.35 15.63
C LEU A 209 0.79 0.09 14.33
N HIS A 210 1.49 -0.11 13.21
CA HIS A 210 1.03 0.22 11.86
C HIS A 210 0.84 1.73 11.59
N ASN A 211 1.51 2.59 12.37
CA ASN A 211 1.53 4.04 12.16
C ASN A 211 2.95 4.55 11.83
N PRO A 212 3.47 4.29 10.62
CA PRO A 212 4.83 4.69 10.25
C PRO A 212 5.06 6.21 10.28
N ALA A 213 3.99 7.03 10.22
CA ALA A 213 4.11 8.47 10.37
C ALA A 213 4.66 8.87 11.76
N ALA A 214 4.45 8.06 12.79
CA ALA A 214 5.03 8.29 14.11
C ALA A 214 6.57 8.33 14.07
N ALA A 215 7.21 7.54 13.19
CA ALA A 215 8.65 7.56 13.02
C ALA A 215 9.14 8.88 12.40
N ILE A 216 8.37 9.43 11.46
CA ILE A 216 8.64 10.74 10.83
C ILE A 216 8.44 11.86 11.85
N TYR A 217 7.32 11.88 12.55
CA TYR A 217 7.05 12.92 13.55
C TYR A 217 8.07 12.87 14.69
N GLY A 218 8.48 11.67 15.07
CA GLY A 218 9.50 11.42 16.08
C GLY A 218 10.95 11.53 15.60
N SER A 219 11.19 11.93 14.35
CA SER A 219 12.52 11.92 13.76
C SER A 219 13.49 12.88 14.44
N ASN A 220 13.02 13.92 15.13
CA ASN A 220 13.89 14.83 15.87
C ASN A 220 14.07 14.46 17.35
N PHE A 221 13.44 13.36 17.81
CA PHE A 221 13.49 12.91 19.21
C PHE A 221 13.62 11.39 19.32
N TYR A 222 12.52 10.63 19.43
CA TYR A 222 12.53 9.18 19.68
C TYR A 222 13.13 8.37 18.53
N PHE A 223 13.17 8.93 17.32
CA PHE A 223 13.69 8.29 16.12
C PHE A 223 14.82 9.11 15.44
N ASN A 224 15.61 9.86 16.23
CA ASN A 224 16.74 10.67 15.74
C ASN A 224 17.74 9.92 14.84
N ARG A 225 17.95 8.63 15.08
CA ARG A 225 18.78 7.77 14.24
C ARG A 225 18.36 7.73 12.76
N LEU A 226 17.09 8.03 12.44
CA LEU A 226 16.57 7.99 11.07
C LEU A 226 16.95 9.22 10.23
N ILE A 227 17.36 10.32 10.87
CA ILE A 227 17.81 11.54 10.18
C ILE A 227 19.32 11.75 10.29
N SER A 228 19.96 11.05 11.23
CA SER A 228 21.41 10.96 11.30
C SER A 228 21.94 10.06 10.18
N PRO A 229 23.10 10.37 9.57
CA PRO A 229 23.77 9.43 8.67
C PRO A 229 24.02 8.09 9.38
N GLU A 230 23.87 6.98 8.65
CA GLU A 230 24.31 5.68 9.14
C GLU A 230 25.82 5.73 9.41
N THR A 231 26.23 5.43 10.63
CA THR A 231 27.64 5.21 10.97
C THR A 231 27.97 3.76 10.60
N GLU A 232 29.00 3.56 9.77
CA GLU A 232 29.56 2.23 9.46
C GLU A 232 29.94 1.44 10.71
#